data_AF-A0A967HLZ8-F1
#
_entry.id   AF-A0A967HLZ8-F1
#
_cell.length_a   1.000
_cell.length_b   1.000
_cell.length_c   1.000
_cell.angle_alpha   90.00
_cell.angle_beta   90.00
_cell.angle_gamma   90.00
#
_symmetry.space_group_name_H-M   'P 1'
#
loop_
_entity.id
_entity.type
_entity.pdbx_description
1 polymer ?
#
loop_
_entity_poly.entity_id
_entity_poly.type
_entity_poly.pdbx_seq_one_letter_code
_entity_poly.pdbx_strand_id
1 'polypeptide(L)'
;AAGLASASSEMAARAGTGVDIDVARMPVREPGMTPYEILLSESQERMLVVAKAGHEDEVVEILEKWELEAAVIGQVTDDGLYRVREGDHVVAEIPGPALVECPTYTREGVESEEARRSREWDPAELGGVVDDPAAALAALLASPNIASKAWVHDQYDSTVRTNTVQPPGGDAGVLRIRGTRRGIAATVDCNPRYVYLDPRRGGMIAVAEAARNLVCVGARPRAVTDNLNFGNPHKPEVYFQMRESTLGMAEACERLETPVTGGNVSLYNENPAGAIFPTPVVGMVGVLDDVSRTVRAGFREPGHAVILLGRNTAELGASEYLKALHGRTGGPVPTVDLDAEKALGEAVLAMVDETLLASAHDCAEGGLAVCLAESAIGAAGGPVGLDVTLDDDLPVDALMFGEAQGRIVVSCPADAVDRVLALAAEHGVPAARIGTVGRPDGDLRLELAATGRTVRAAITALAETYRTAIPRVMEAPASSNSG
;
A
#
# COMPACT_ATOMS: atom_id res chain seq x y z
N ALA A 1 11.62 12.56 16.18
CA ALA A 1 11.34 12.57 17.62
C ALA A 1 12.62 12.87 18.40
N ALA A 2 12.53 13.36 19.63
CA ALA A 2 13.64 13.73 20.52
C ALA A 2 14.57 14.85 20.01
N GLY A 3 14.12 15.62 19.01
CA GLY A 3 14.75 16.88 18.61
C GLY A 3 16.23 16.79 18.22
N LEU A 4 17.00 17.75 18.72
CA LEU A 4 18.44 17.82 18.48
C LEU A 4 19.15 16.63 19.13
N ALA A 5 18.68 16.18 20.30
CA ALA A 5 19.35 15.12 21.05
C ALA A 5 19.47 13.81 20.25
N SER A 6 18.39 13.35 19.59
CA SER A 6 18.46 12.17 18.71
C SER A 6 19.35 12.44 17.48
N ALA A 7 19.13 13.56 16.79
CA ALA A 7 19.86 13.87 15.56
C ALA A 7 21.38 13.93 15.75
N SER A 8 21.87 14.58 16.82
CA SER A 8 23.31 14.72 17.07
C SER A 8 23.93 13.48 17.72
N SER A 9 23.22 12.79 18.62
CA SER A 9 23.75 11.57 19.26
C SER A 9 23.83 10.39 18.29
N GLU A 10 22.80 10.17 17.45
CA GLU A 10 22.80 9.09 16.46
C GLU A 10 23.90 9.30 15.41
N MET A 11 24.07 10.54 14.94
CA MET A 11 25.11 10.90 13.98
C MET A 11 26.51 10.61 14.56
N ALA A 12 26.79 11.07 15.77
CA ALA A 12 28.10 10.90 16.40
C ALA A 12 28.39 9.42 16.69
N ALA A 13 27.44 8.70 17.27
CA ALA A 13 27.62 7.30 17.63
C ALA A 13 27.82 6.40 16.39
N ARG A 14 27.06 6.62 15.29
CA ARG A 14 27.24 5.86 14.03
C ARG A 14 28.60 6.12 13.38
N ALA A 15 29.17 7.30 13.56
CA ALA A 15 30.50 7.65 13.05
C ALA A 15 31.65 7.20 13.98
N GLY A 16 31.34 6.73 15.20
CA GLY A 16 32.36 6.41 16.21
C GLY A 16 33.05 7.67 16.77
N THR A 17 32.39 8.82 16.73
CA THR A 17 32.90 10.12 17.19
C THR A 17 32.12 10.60 18.42
N GLY A 18 32.60 11.68 19.05
CA GLY A 18 31.82 12.45 20.01
C GLY A 18 31.21 13.70 19.39
N VAL A 19 30.44 14.46 20.17
CA VAL A 19 29.90 15.76 19.79
C VAL A 19 29.86 16.68 21.01
N ASP A 20 30.29 17.93 20.82
CA ASP A 20 30.25 18.99 21.82
C ASP A 20 29.38 20.14 21.31
N ILE A 21 28.18 20.28 21.90
CA ILE A 21 27.17 21.27 21.51
C ILE A 21 27.03 22.31 22.61
N ASP A 22 26.97 23.58 22.23
CA ASP A 22 26.63 24.69 23.12
C ASP A 22 25.21 25.20 22.80
N VAL A 23 24.25 24.93 23.70
CA VAL A 23 22.86 25.35 23.53
C VAL A 23 22.69 26.87 23.60
N ALA A 24 23.63 27.61 24.18
CA ALA A 24 23.58 29.08 24.20
C ALA A 24 23.78 29.69 22.81
N ARG A 25 24.30 28.91 21.84
CA ARG A 25 24.46 29.31 20.44
C ARG A 25 23.26 28.95 19.56
N MET A 26 22.22 28.34 20.12
CA MET A 26 21.04 27.95 19.38
C MET A 26 20.17 29.15 19.03
N PRO A 27 19.69 29.25 17.78
CA PRO A 27 18.54 30.06 17.46
C PRO A 27 17.33 29.52 18.23
N VAL A 28 16.78 30.34 19.13
CA VAL A 28 15.60 29.99 19.93
C VAL A 28 14.44 30.92 19.58
N ARG A 29 13.25 30.34 19.40
CA ARG A 29 12.03 31.10 19.14
C ARG A 29 11.51 31.80 20.39
N GLU A 30 11.69 31.17 21.55
CA GLU A 30 11.14 31.62 22.82
C GLU A 30 12.29 31.96 23.78
N PRO A 31 12.28 33.15 24.39
CA PRO A 31 13.32 33.52 25.34
C PRO A 31 13.17 32.68 26.63
N GLY A 32 14.31 32.30 27.22
CA GLY A 32 14.33 31.60 28.51
C GLY A 32 14.09 30.08 28.44
N MET A 33 14.13 29.49 27.24
CA MET A 33 14.15 28.03 27.10
C MET A 33 15.37 27.44 27.82
N THR A 34 15.14 26.42 28.63
CA THR A 34 16.18 25.66 29.33
C THR A 34 16.97 24.77 28.36
N PRO A 35 18.20 24.35 28.71
CA PRO A 35 18.96 23.39 27.89
C PRO A 35 18.18 22.11 27.57
N TYR A 36 17.36 21.63 28.52
CA TYR A 36 16.48 20.47 28.33
C TYR A 36 15.43 20.72 27.23
N GLU A 37 14.74 21.85 27.29
CA GLU A 37 13.72 22.22 26.30
C GLU A 37 14.34 22.44 24.91
N ILE A 38 15.52 23.06 24.83
CA ILE A 38 16.24 23.27 23.56
C ILE A 38 16.61 21.93 22.92
N LEU A 39 17.16 20.99 23.71
CA LEU A 39 17.62 19.69 23.22
C LEU A 39 16.47 18.80 22.73
N LEU A 40 15.39 18.71 23.51
CA LEU A 40 14.30 17.76 23.28
C LEU A 40 13.11 18.35 22.53
N SER A 41 13.11 19.67 22.30
CA SER A 41 12.10 20.30 21.45
C SER A 41 12.01 19.57 20.11
N GLU A 42 10.78 19.31 19.67
CA GLU A 42 10.44 18.76 18.34
C GLU A 42 9.89 19.84 17.40
N SER A 43 10.40 21.08 17.52
CA SER A 43 10.15 22.11 16.50
C SER A 43 10.47 21.58 15.11
N GLN A 44 9.56 21.83 14.17
CA GLN A 44 9.62 21.33 12.80
C GLN A 44 10.62 22.14 11.95
N GLU A 45 10.88 21.68 10.72
CA GLU A 45 11.76 22.34 9.72
C GLU A 45 13.19 22.65 10.18
N ARG A 46 13.75 21.84 11.09
CA ARG A 46 15.16 21.95 11.52
C ARG A 46 16.03 20.88 10.88
N MET A 47 17.23 21.27 10.47
CA MET A 47 18.26 20.38 9.92
C MET A 47 19.57 20.55 10.70
N LEU A 48 20.24 19.43 10.98
CA LEU A 48 21.60 19.40 11.50
C LEU A 48 22.55 19.08 10.35
N VAL A 49 23.59 19.91 10.16
CA VAL A 49 24.59 19.74 9.11
C VAL A 49 25.98 19.75 9.73
N VAL A 50 26.85 18.84 9.28
CA VAL A 50 28.27 18.82 9.65
C VAL A 50 29.07 19.44 8.52
N ALA A 51 29.59 20.64 8.76
CA ALA A 51 30.56 21.27 7.87
C ALA A 51 31.95 20.68 8.10
N LYS A 52 32.78 20.62 7.05
CA LYS A 52 34.20 20.33 7.21
C LYS A 52 34.84 21.50 7.95
N ALA A 53 35.69 21.21 8.94
CA ALA A 53 36.38 22.23 9.72
C ALA A 53 37.10 23.26 8.83
N GLY A 54 36.86 24.54 9.07
CA GLY A 54 37.37 25.67 8.29
C GLY A 54 36.54 26.05 7.07
N HIS A 55 35.43 25.36 6.81
CA HIS A 55 34.48 25.66 5.71
C HIS A 55 33.08 26.00 6.25
N GLU A 56 32.95 26.36 7.52
CA GLU A 56 31.68 26.70 8.16
C GLU A 56 31.02 27.90 7.46
N ASP A 57 31.80 28.96 7.21
CA ASP A 57 31.33 30.19 6.56
C ASP A 57 30.84 29.92 5.13
N GLU A 58 31.51 29.05 4.37
CA GLU A 58 31.07 28.65 3.03
C GLU A 58 29.69 27.98 3.05
N VAL A 59 29.41 27.15 4.07
CA VAL A 59 28.10 26.51 4.23
C VAL A 59 27.04 27.55 4.60
N VAL A 60 27.36 28.49 5.50
CA VAL A 60 26.47 29.58 5.89
C VAL A 60 26.12 30.46 4.68
N GLU A 61 27.10 30.85 3.86
CA GLU A 61 26.87 31.66 2.65
C GLU A 61 25.90 30.98 1.66
N ILE A 62 25.98 29.64 1.52
CA ILE A 62 25.05 28.88 0.69
C ILE A 62 23.62 28.97 1.24
N LEU A 63 23.45 28.87 2.55
CA LEU A 63 22.14 28.91 3.21
C LEU A 63 21.54 30.32 3.18
N GLU A 64 22.37 31.36 3.38
CA GLU A 64 21.96 32.76 3.28
C GLU A 64 21.43 33.13 1.89
N LYS A 65 21.98 32.55 0.82
CA LYS A 65 21.45 32.72 -0.55
C LYS A 65 19.97 32.31 -0.68
N TRP A 66 19.53 31.37 0.16
CA TRP A 66 18.15 30.88 0.23
C TRP A 66 17.36 31.47 1.40
N GLU A 67 17.88 32.53 2.02
CA GLU A 67 17.26 33.22 3.17
C GLU A 67 17.04 32.28 4.38
N LEU A 68 17.91 31.27 4.54
CA LEU A 68 17.89 30.33 5.65
C LEU A 68 18.86 30.77 6.75
N GLU A 69 18.38 30.81 7.98
CA GLU A 69 19.21 31.07 9.16
C GLU A 69 20.02 29.82 9.53
N ALA A 70 21.31 30.02 9.79
CA ALA A 70 22.23 28.96 10.18
C ALA A 70 23.13 29.43 11.31
N ALA A 71 23.36 28.55 12.29
CA ALA A 71 24.28 28.80 13.39
C ALA A 71 25.24 27.63 13.55
N VAL A 72 26.53 27.94 13.74
CA VAL A 72 27.49 26.95 14.23
C VAL A 72 27.21 26.77 15.72
N ILE A 73 26.83 25.55 16.10
CA ILE A 73 26.33 25.23 17.44
C ILE A 73 27.28 24.39 18.28
N GLY A 74 28.35 23.89 17.67
CA GLY A 74 29.20 22.88 18.28
C GLY A 74 30.21 22.30 17.31
N GLN A 75 30.84 21.21 17.71
CA GLN A 75 31.86 20.51 16.94
C GLN A 75 31.79 19.00 17.16
N VAL A 76 32.24 18.23 16.16
CA VAL A 76 32.47 16.79 16.30
C VAL A 76 33.82 16.58 17.00
N THR A 77 33.86 15.65 17.96
CA THR A 77 35.05 15.35 18.77
C THR A 77 35.50 13.90 18.55
N ASP A 78 36.70 13.55 19.01
CA ASP A 78 37.27 12.20 18.94
C ASP A 78 37.26 11.45 20.29
N ASP A 79 36.67 12.05 21.33
CA ASP A 79 36.58 11.50 22.69
C ASP A 79 35.39 10.53 22.89
N GLY A 80 34.49 10.42 21.90
CA GLY A 80 33.32 9.54 21.94
C GLY A 80 32.23 9.98 22.93
N LEU A 81 32.31 11.21 23.44
CA LEU A 81 31.35 11.75 24.40
C LEU A 81 30.28 12.57 23.70
N TYR A 82 29.03 12.42 24.13
CA TYR A 82 27.93 13.32 23.84
C TYR A 82 27.92 14.40 24.94
N ARG A 83 28.47 15.57 24.63
CA ARG A 83 28.59 16.70 25.54
C ARG A 83 27.66 17.82 25.12
N VAL A 84 26.84 18.29 26.06
CA VAL A 84 26.03 19.50 25.91
C VAL A 84 26.44 20.51 26.96
N ARG A 85 26.65 21.74 26.52
CA ARG A 85 27.03 22.90 27.32
C ARG A 85 26.03 24.03 27.19
N GLU A 86 25.99 24.88 28.21
CA GLU A 86 25.41 26.22 28.16
C GLU A 86 26.54 27.22 28.44
N GLY A 87 27.12 27.75 27.36
CA GLY A 87 28.38 28.49 27.40
C GLY A 87 29.52 27.63 27.95
N ASP A 88 30.06 28.03 29.11
CA ASP A 88 31.16 27.33 29.77
C ASP A 88 30.71 26.17 30.68
N HIS A 89 29.40 25.99 30.90
CA HIS A 89 28.88 25.00 31.84
C HIS A 89 28.47 23.72 31.12
N VAL A 90 29.04 22.58 31.50
CA VAL A 90 28.58 21.26 31.01
C VAL A 90 27.28 20.88 31.71
N VAL A 91 26.20 20.74 30.93
CA VAL A 91 24.86 20.41 31.44
C VAL A 91 24.51 18.93 31.21
N ALA A 92 25.14 18.27 30.25
CA ALA A 92 25.06 16.83 30.05
C ALA A 92 26.37 16.30 29.44
N GLU A 93 26.84 15.16 29.93
CA GLU A 93 27.99 14.44 29.37
C GLU A 93 27.74 12.94 29.51
N ILE A 94 27.57 12.26 28.37
CA ILE A 94 27.17 10.86 28.32
C ILE A 94 28.02 10.14 27.25
N PRO A 95 28.51 8.92 27.49
CA PRO A 95 29.14 8.14 26.42
C PRO A 95 28.17 7.93 25.26
N GLY A 96 28.59 8.24 24.02
CA GLY A 96 27.75 8.14 22.83
C GLY A 96 27.01 6.81 22.67
N PRO A 97 27.69 5.64 22.80
CA PRO A 97 27.04 4.33 22.70
C PRO A 97 25.87 4.13 23.67
N ALA A 98 25.95 4.70 24.88
CA ALA A 98 24.90 4.54 25.89
C ALA A 98 23.57 5.24 25.53
N LEU A 99 23.59 6.19 24.58
CA LEU A 99 22.39 6.88 24.10
C LEU A 99 21.70 6.17 22.92
N VAL A 100 22.42 5.32 22.19
CA VAL A 100 21.90 4.68 20.97
C VAL A 100 21.74 3.16 21.11
N GLU A 101 22.44 2.54 22.07
CA GLU A 101 22.31 1.12 22.39
C GLU A 101 21.31 0.94 23.53
N CYS A 102 20.09 0.51 23.20
CA CYS A 102 19.05 0.22 24.18
C CYS A 102 18.89 -1.30 24.39
N PRO A 103 18.46 -1.76 25.58
CA PRO A 103 18.10 -3.16 25.79
C PRO A 103 16.98 -3.60 24.85
N THR A 104 17.13 -4.77 24.24
CA THR A 104 16.10 -5.40 23.41
C THR A 104 15.35 -6.49 24.17
N TYR A 105 14.11 -6.74 23.78
CA TYR A 105 13.24 -7.69 24.45
C TYR A 105 12.68 -8.72 23.46
N THR A 106 12.83 -10.00 23.79
CA THR A 106 12.09 -11.08 23.15
C THR A 106 10.94 -11.50 24.06
N ARG A 107 9.75 -11.66 23.49
CA ARG A 107 8.54 -12.04 24.24
C ARG A 107 7.97 -13.35 23.70
N GLU A 108 7.13 -13.98 24.50
CA GLU A 108 6.32 -15.10 24.03
C GLU A 108 5.08 -14.55 23.34
N GLY A 109 4.88 -14.93 22.08
CA GLY A 109 3.68 -14.59 21.31
C GLY A 109 2.75 -15.79 21.25
N VAL A 110 1.47 -15.58 21.62
CA VAL A 110 0.42 -16.61 21.63
C VAL A 110 -0.74 -16.13 20.78
N GLU A 111 -1.22 -16.98 19.87
CA GLU A 111 -2.37 -16.65 19.02
C GLU A 111 -3.64 -16.36 19.84
N SER A 112 -4.42 -15.36 19.42
CA SER A 112 -5.72 -15.07 20.02
C SER A 112 -6.73 -16.16 19.66
N GLU A 113 -7.39 -16.72 20.68
CA GLU A 113 -8.47 -17.70 20.50
C GLU A 113 -9.66 -17.10 19.76
N GLU A 114 -9.94 -15.80 19.90
CA GLU A 114 -10.99 -15.11 19.17
C GLU A 114 -10.67 -15.01 17.68
N ALA A 115 -9.43 -14.62 17.34
CA ALA A 115 -8.97 -14.56 15.95
C ALA A 115 -8.99 -15.95 15.31
N ARG A 116 -8.53 -16.97 16.03
CA ARG A 116 -8.57 -18.37 15.59
C ARG A 116 -9.99 -18.85 15.30
N ARG A 117 -10.93 -18.66 16.23
CA ARG A 117 -12.35 -19.02 16.04
C ARG A 117 -12.99 -18.25 14.89
N SER A 118 -12.63 -16.98 14.72
CA SER A 118 -13.14 -16.15 13.63
C SER A 118 -12.63 -16.63 12.28
N ARG A 119 -11.36 -17.05 12.19
CA ARG A 119 -10.75 -17.66 11.00
C ARG A 119 -11.34 -19.03 10.67
N GLU A 120 -11.65 -19.84 11.68
CA GLU A 120 -12.19 -21.21 11.53
C GLU A 120 -13.68 -21.25 11.15
N TRP A 121 -14.39 -20.13 11.26
CA TRP A 121 -15.80 -20.06 10.85
C TRP A 121 -15.97 -20.28 9.34
N ASP A 122 -16.95 -21.08 8.93
CA ASP A 122 -17.21 -21.36 7.52
C ASP A 122 -18.24 -20.37 6.92
N PRO A 123 -17.85 -19.55 5.92
CA PRO A 123 -18.78 -18.67 5.21
C PRO A 123 -20.00 -19.38 4.59
N ALA A 124 -19.89 -20.67 4.27
CA ALA A 124 -21.01 -21.45 3.73
C ALA A 124 -22.21 -21.57 4.70
N GLU A 125 -21.99 -21.35 6.01
CA GLU A 125 -23.07 -21.32 7.01
C GLU A 125 -24.11 -20.20 6.76
N LEU A 126 -23.78 -19.18 5.96
CA LEU A 126 -24.75 -18.14 5.56
C LEU A 126 -25.87 -18.65 4.65
N GLY A 127 -25.82 -19.90 4.18
CA GLY A 127 -26.90 -20.54 3.44
C GLY A 127 -26.83 -20.40 1.93
N GLY A 128 -25.79 -19.74 1.40
CA GLY A 128 -25.38 -19.78 0.00
C GLY A 128 -26.28 -19.00 -0.97
N VAL A 129 -25.60 -18.27 -1.86
CA VAL A 129 -26.13 -17.48 -2.99
C VAL A 129 -26.61 -16.09 -2.61
N VAL A 130 -25.86 -15.10 -3.07
CA VAL A 130 -26.30 -13.72 -3.16
C VAL A 130 -27.60 -13.62 -3.97
N ASP A 131 -28.66 -13.15 -3.32
CA ASP A 131 -29.99 -13.00 -3.92
C ASP A 131 -29.94 -12.04 -5.12
N ASP A 132 -29.34 -10.87 -4.93
CA ASP A 132 -29.15 -9.86 -5.96
C ASP A 132 -27.65 -9.48 -6.10
N PRO A 133 -26.92 -10.15 -7.01
CA PRO A 133 -25.51 -9.87 -7.24
C PRO A 133 -25.25 -8.46 -7.77
N ALA A 134 -26.20 -7.86 -8.49
CA ALA A 134 -26.04 -6.50 -9.00
C ALA A 134 -26.12 -5.48 -7.86
N ALA A 135 -27.09 -5.66 -6.95
CA ALA A 135 -27.17 -4.86 -5.73
C ALA A 135 -25.95 -5.06 -4.82
N ALA A 136 -25.45 -6.29 -4.70
CA ALA A 136 -24.25 -6.57 -3.92
C ALA A 136 -23.00 -5.88 -4.48
N LEU A 137 -22.81 -5.91 -5.81
CA LEU A 137 -21.73 -5.17 -6.47
C LEU A 137 -21.87 -3.65 -6.23
N ALA A 138 -23.07 -3.10 -6.36
CA ALA A 138 -23.30 -1.68 -6.09
C ALA A 138 -23.01 -1.31 -4.62
N ALA A 139 -23.38 -2.18 -3.67
CA ALA A 139 -23.08 -1.99 -2.24
C ALA A 139 -21.56 -2.03 -1.97
N LEU A 140 -20.82 -2.93 -2.62
CA LEU A 140 -19.36 -2.99 -2.51
C LEU A 140 -18.69 -1.75 -3.08
N LEU A 141 -19.09 -1.30 -4.28
CA LEU A 141 -18.60 -0.06 -4.88
C LEU A 141 -18.94 1.18 -4.03
N ALA A 142 -19.95 1.11 -3.18
CA ALA A 142 -20.30 2.15 -2.21
C ALA A 142 -19.51 2.05 -0.89
N SER A 143 -18.82 0.94 -0.61
CA SER A 143 -17.99 0.80 0.59
C SER A 143 -16.81 1.76 0.50
N PRO A 144 -16.51 2.57 1.54
CA PRO A 144 -15.34 3.44 1.55
C PRO A 144 -14.01 2.73 1.30
N ASN A 145 -13.92 1.43 1.62
CA ASN A 145 -12.74 0.62 1.36
C ASN A 145 -12.49 0.46 -0.14
N ILE A 146 -13.54 0.34 -0.96
CA ILE A 146 -13.44 0.16 -2.42
C ILE A 146 -13.63 1.50 -3.16
N ALA A 147 -14.65 2.27 -2.82
CA ALA A 147 -15.08 3.49 -3.50
C ALA A 147 -13.95 4.45 -3.93
N SER A 148 -14.21 5.27 -4.96
CA SER A 148 -13.24 6.20 -5.52
C SER A 148 -12.57 7.08 -4.46
N LYS A 149 -11.23 7.06 -4.44
CA LYS A 149 -10.42 7.90 -3.56
C LYS A 149 -10.19 9.31 -4.13
N ALA A 150 -10.89 9.68 -5.22
CA ALA A 150 -10.78 10.99 -5.85
C ALA A 150 -11.02 12.16 -4.91
N TRP A 151 -11.99 12.02 -4.00
CA TRP A 151 -12.25 13.04 -2.97
C TRP A 151 -11.00 13.37 -2.15
N VAL A 152 -10.12 12.39 -1.89
CA VAL A 152 -8.86 12.62 -1.17
C VAL A 152 -7.84 13.28 -2.08
N HIS A 153 -7.54 12.67 -3.24
CA HIS A 153 -6.39 13.09 -4.03
C HIS A 153 -6.61 14.34 -4.90
N ASP A 154 -7.86 14.70 -5.22
CA ASP A 154 -8.17 15.92 -5.99
C ASP A 154 -7.93 17.20 -5.18
N GLN A 155 -7.68 17.06 -3.87
CA GLN A 155 -7.27 18.15 -2.99
C GLN A 155 -5.77 18.50 -3.13
N TYR A 156 -4.98 17.68 -3.84
CA TYR A 156 -3.54 17.86 -4.00
C TYR A 156 -3.15 18.07 -5.47
N ASP A 157 -2.09 18.86 -5.71
CA ASP A 157 -1.52 19.01 -7.05
C ASP A 157 -0.60 17.83 -7.38
N SER A 158 -1.06 16.95 -8.28
CA SER A 158 -0.29 15.82 -8.78
C SER A 158 0.56 16.16 -10.02
N THR A 159 0.59 17.43 -10.45
CA THR A 159 1.22 17.89 -11.69
C THR A 159 2.44 18.80 -11.49
N VAL A 160 2.75 19.18 -10.24
CA VAL A 160 3.94 19.97 -9.90
C VAL A 160 5.17 19.37 -10.59
N ARG A 161 5.98 20.23 -11.23
CA ARG A 161 7.15 19.84 -12.03
C ARG A 161 6.81 19.00 -13.29
N THR A 162 5.56 18.90 -13.72
CA THR A 162 5.11 18.22 -14.95
C THR A 162 5.74 16.83 -15.15
N ASN A 163 5.95 16.11 -14.04
CA ASN A 163 6.79 14.91 -14.00
C ASN A 163 5.99 13.60 -13.89
N THR A 164 4.69 13.71 -13.64
CA THR A 164 3.77 12.60 -13.42
C THR A 164 3.33 11.98 -14.75
N VAL A 165 3.47 10.66 -14.85
CA VAL A 165 3.06 9.85 -16.02
C VAL A 165 1.70 9.23 -15.78
N GLN A 166 1.49 8.74 -14.56
CA GLN A 166 0.22 8.20 -14.09
C GLN A 166 -0.18 8.95 -12.81
N PRO A 167 -1.28 9.71 -12.84
CA PRO A 167 -1.82 10.35 -11.65
C PRO A 167 -2.43 9.29 -10.69
N PRO A 168 -2.80 9.69 -9.46
CA PRO A 168 -3.56 8.85 -8.55
C PRO A 168 -4.88 8.32 -9.17
N GLY A 169 -5.38 7.20 -8.65
CA GLY A 169 -6.64 6.59 -9.09
C GLY A 169 -6.49 5.32 -9.94
N GLY A 170 -5.32 4.68 -9.92
CA GLY A 170 -5.10 3.31 -10.39
C GLY A 170 -4.09 2.61 -9.50
N ASP A 171 -3.63 1.43 -9.90
CA ASP A 171 -2.84 0.51 -9.06
C ASP A 171 -1.55 1.10 -8.49
N ALA A 172 -0.85 1.97 -9.23
CA ALA A 172 0.34 2.65 -8.73
C ALA A 172 0.52 4.04 -9.35
N GLY A 173 1.17 4.94 -8.61
CA GLY A 173 1.60 6.24 -9.13
C GLY A 173 2.91 6.11 -9.90
N VAL A 174 3.02 6.75 -11.08
CA VAL A 174 4.23 6.67 -11.92
C VAL A 174 4.81 8.04 -12.21
N LEU A 175 6.10 8.20 -11.90
CA LEU A 175 6.88 9.42 -12.08
C LEU A 175 8.03 9.19 -13.07
N ARG A 176 8.27 10.16 -13.96
CA ARG A 176 9.40 10.12 -14.91
C ARG A 176 10.71 10.53 -14.24
N ILE A 177 11.82 9.89 -14.62
CA ILE A 177 13.16 10.42 -14.35
C ILE A 177 13.52 11.39 -15.49
N ARG A 178 13.50 12.70 -15.19
CA ARG A 178 13.76 13.77 -16.18
C ARG A 178 15.07 13.56 -16.93
N GLY A 179 15.05 13.90 -18.23
CA GLY A 179 16.18 13.68 -19.13
C GLY A 179 16.37 12.23 -19.56
N THR A 180 15.49 11.31 -19.16
CA THR A 180 15.53 9.89 -19.54
C THR A 180 14.14 9.38 -19.96
N ARG A 181 14.09 8.14 -20.47
CA ARG A 181 12.84 7.40 -20.68
C ARG A 181 12.37 6.64 -19.42
N ARG A 182 13.23 6.52 -18.41
CA ARG A 182 12.98 5.71 -17.22
C ARG A 182 11.92 6.35 -16.30
N GLY A 183 11.27 5.51 -15.50
CA GLY A 183 10.31 5.93 -14.49
C GLY A 183 10.44 5.16 -13.20
N ILE A 184 9.84 5.72 -12.16
CA ILE A 184 9.69 5.12 -10.84
C ILE A 184 8.18 5.00 -10.60
N ALA A 185 7.74 3.82 -10.19
CA ALA A 185 6.39 3.58 -9.71
C ALA A 185 6.39 3.36 -8.20
N ALA A 186 5.30 3.75 -7.54
CA ALA A 186 5.11 3.53 -6.11
C ALA A 186 3.66 3.16 -5.79
N THR A 187 3.50 2.22 -4.87
CA THR A 187 2.21 1.77 -4.31
C THR A 187 2.32 1.58 -2.80
N VAL A 188 1.17 1.51 -2.13
CA VAL A 188 1.05 1.24 -0.70
C VAL A 188 -0.12 0.31 -0.42
N ASP A 189 0.14 -0.79 0.28
CA ASP A 189 -0.82 -1.90 0.40
C ASP A 189 -0.79 -2.53 1.80
N CYS A 190 -1.97 -2.90 2.30
CA CYS A 190 -2.17 -3.72 3.49
C CYS A 190 -3.67 -3.98 3.70
N ASN A 191 -4.05 -5.25 3.80
CA ASN A 191 -5.38 -5.63 4.24
C ASN A 191 -5.37 -6.06 5.73
N PRO A 192 -5.81 -5.19 6.67
CA PRO A 192 -5.69 -5.47 8.09
C PRO A 192 -6.61 -6.60 8.57
N ARG A 193 -7.67 -6.96 7.83
CA ARG A 193 -8.53 -8.11 8.18
C ARG A 193 -7.77 -9.41 7.98
N TYR A 194 -6.99 -9.52 6.90
CA TYR A 194 -6.15 -10.69 6.66
C TYR A 194 -5.11 -10.83 7.75
N VAL A 195 -4.43 -9.74 8.11
CA VAL A 195 -3.40 -9.77 9.15
C VAL A 195 -4.00 -10.08 10.53
N TYR A 196 -5.20 -9.59 10.83
CA TYR A 196 -5.88 -9.94 12.08
C TYR A 196 -6.20 -11.43 12.18
N LEU A 197 -6.72 -12.02 11.09
CA LEU A 197 -7.19 -13.40 11.06
C LEU A 197 -6.05 -14.42 10.88
N ASP A 198 -5.05 -14.13 10.06
CA ASP A 198 -3.87 -14.95 9.83
C ASP A 198 -2.67 -14.01 9.59
N PRO A 199 -1.93 -13.61 10.65
CA PRO A 199 -0.93 -12.55 10.52
C PRO A 199 0.19 -12.89 9.55
N ARG A 200 0.67 -14.14 9.52
CA ARG A 200 1.73 -14.57 8.59
C ARG A 200 1.24 -14.49 7.15
N ARG A 201 0.04 -15.00 6.88
CA ARG A 201 -0.54 -14.93 5.53
C ARG A 201 -0.87 -13.51 5.10
N GLY A 202 -1.45 -12.71 5.99
CA GLY A 202 -1.73 -11.29 5.73
C GLY A 202 -0.45 -10.50 5.42
N GLY A 203 0.65 -10.78 6.14
CA GLY A 203 1.96 -10.18 5.85
C GLY A 203 2.52 -10.57 4.47
N MET A 204 2.37 -11.84 4.06
CA MET A 204 2.73 -12.28 2.71
C MET A 204 1.89 -11.58 1.64
N ILE A 205 0.57 -11.50 1.85
CA ILE A 205 -0.38 -10.88 0.90
C ILE A 205 -0.08 -9.39 0.72
N ALA A 206 0.19 -8.64 1.80
CA ALA A 206 0.49 -7.21 1.69
C ALA A 206 1.70 -6.92 0.78
N VAL A 207 2.74 -7.76 0.82
CA VAL A 207 3.90 -7.64 -0.06
C VAL A 207 3.57 -8.10 -1.49
N ALA A 208 2.84 -9.22 -1.63
CA ALA A 208 2.44 -9.76 -2.92
C ALA A 208 1.57 -8.77 -3.72
N GLU A 209 0.58 -8.17 -3.07
CA GLU A 209 -0.32 -7.17 -3.65
C GLU A 209 0.44 -5.90 -4.08
N ALA A 210 1.34 -5.38 -3.24
CA ALA A 210 2.20 -4.26 -3.62
C ALA A 210 3.07 -4.55 -4.85
N ALA A 211 3.61 -5.77 -4.96
CA ALA A 211 4.35 -6.18 -6.14
C ALA A 211 3.43 -6.27 -7.37
N ARG A 212 2.22 -6.81 -7.19
CA ARG A 212 1.17 -6.96 -8.23
C ARG A 212 0.74 -5.61 -8.80
N ASN A 213 0.50 -4.63 -7.94
CA ASN A 213 0.13 -3.27 -8.31
C ASN A 213 1.20 -2.57 -9.17
N LEU A 214 2.48 -2.80 -8.85
CA LEU A 214 3.59 -2.29 -9.67
C LEU A 214 3.66 -2.95 -11.04
N VAL A 215 3.46 -4.26 -11.14
CA VAL A 215 3.50 -4.95 -12.45
C VAL A 215 2.32 -4.57 -13.34
N CYS A 216 1.14 -4.28 -12.77
CA CYS A 216 -0.02 -3.78 -13.51
C CYS A 216 0.24 -2.45 -14.22
N VAL A 217 1.14 -1.60 -13.69
CA VAL A 217 1.59 -0.37 -14.38
C VAL A 217 2.84 -0.57 -15.24
N GLY A 218 3.34 -1.80 -15.37
CA GLY A 218 4.53 -2.15 -16.14
C GLY A 218 5.85 -1.87 -15.41
N ALA A 219 5.82 -1.68 -14.10
CA ALA A 219 7.01 -1.45 -13.30
C ALA A 219 7.51 -2.75 -12.67
N ARG A 220 8.82 -2.99 -12.74
CA ARG A 220 9.45 -4.11 -12.04
C ARG A 220 9.63 -3.76 -10.57
N PRO A 221 9.06 -4.53 -9.62
CA PRO A 221 9.29 -4.32 -8.18
C PRO A 221 10.78 -4.34 -7.83
N ARG A 222 11.23 -3.47 -6.92
CA ARG A 222 12.65 -3.37 -6.54
C ARG A 222 12.93 -3.28 -5.05
N ALA A 223 12.12 -2.55 -4.29
CA ALA A 223 12.39 -2.32 -2.88
C ALA A 223 11.11 -2.01 -2.11
N VAL A 224 11.12 -2.40 -0.84
CA VAL A 224 10.04 -2.18 0.12
C VAL A 224 10.48 -1.18 1.18
N THR A 225 9.54 -0.38 1.66
CA THR A 225 9.56 0.25 2.97
C THR A 225 8.35 -0.25 3.76
N ASP A 226 8.51 -0.56 5.05
CA ASP A 226 7.41 -1.01 5.88
C ASP A 226 7.00 0.05 6.91
N ASN A 227 5.72 0.11 7.24
CA ASN A 227 5.19 0.90 8.35
C ASN A 227 4.35 -0.02 9.23
N LEU A 228 4.98 -0.56 10.26
CA LEU A 228 4.45 -1.56 11.18
C LEU A 228 3.62 -0.89 12.28
N ASN A 229 2.29 -1.04 12.25
CA ASN A 229 1.40 -0.45 13.26
C ASN A 229 0.69 -1.54 14.07
N PHE A 230 1.00 -1.60 15.37
CA PHE A 230 0.48 -2.60 16.29
C PHE A 230 0.07 -2.00 17.64
N GLY A 231 -0.76 -2.73 18.39
CA GLY A 231 -1.13 -2.40 19.76
C GLY A 231 0.03 -2.56 20.76
N ASN A 232 -0.30 -2.76 22.04
CA ASN A 232 0.71 -2.97 23.08
C ASN A 232 1.43 -4.33 22.94
N PRO A 233 2.75 -4.36 22.66
CA PRO A 233 3.51 -5.60 22.46
C PRO A 233 3.73 -6.41 23.74
N HIS A 234 3.32 -5.91 24.91
CA HIS A 234 3.33 -6.69 26.15
C HIS A 234 2.21 -7.75 26.18
N LYS A 235 1.17 -7.60 25.35
CA LYS A 235 0.09 -8.58 25.20
C LYS A 235 0.58 -9.71 24.28
N PRO A 236 0.54 -10.99 24.70
CA PRO A 236 1.04 -12.11 23.89
C PRO A 236 0.44 -12.19 22.47
N GLU A 237 -0.85 -11.87 22.33
CA GLU A 237 -1.57 -11.88 21.06
C GLU A 237 -1.13 -10.77 20.10
N VAL A 238 -0.81 -9.59 20.61
CA VAL A 238 -0.30 -8.48 19.79
C VAL A 238 1.15 -8.75 19.38
N TYR A 239 1.96 -9.30 20.29
CA TYR A 239 3.33 -9.71 19.94
C TYR A 239 3.34 -10.83 18.91
N PHE A 240 2.41 -11.79 19.03
CA PHE A 240 2.20 -12.83 18.02
C PHE A 240 1.86 -12.25 16.65
N GLN A 241 0.88 -11.34 16.58
CA GLN A 241 0.50 -10.66 15.33
C GLN A 241 1.70 -9.98 14.69
N MET A 242 2.42 -9.16 15.43
CA MET A 242 3.62 -8.45 14.94
C MET A 242 4.68 -9.42 14.42
N ARG A 243 5.04 -10.44 15.22
CA ARG A 243 6.06 -11.42 14.84
C ARG A 243 5.67 -12.16 13.57
N GLU A 244 4.48 -12.75 13.54
CA GLU A 244 4.05 -13.59 12.42
C GLU A 244 3.86 -12.76 11.14
N SER A 245 3.31 -11.55 11.21
CA SER A 245 3.18 -10.69 10.02
C SER A 245 4.53 -10.23 9.48
N THR A 246 5.49 -9.85 10.34
CA THR A 246 6.84 -9.51 9.89
C THR A 246 7.54 -10.70 9.26
N LEU A 247 7.36 -11.92 9.80
CA LEU A 247 7.90 -13.15 9.19
C LEU A 247 7.27 -13.43 7.81
N GLY A 248 5.95 -13.27 7.68
CA GLY A 248 5.28 -13.43 6.39
C GLY A 248 5.73 -12.41 5.34
N MET A 249 5.91 -11.15 5.74
CA MET A 249 6.49 -10.13 4.88
C MET A 249 7.92 -10.49 4.45
N ALA A 250 8.74 -11.00 5.37
CA ALA A 250 10.11 -11.43 5.06
C ALA A 250 10.13 -12.58 4.05
N GLU A 251 9.25 -13.57 4.20
CA GLU A 251 9.09 -14.69 3.25
C GLU A 251 8.74 -14.20 1.84
N ALA A 252 7.77 -13.28 1.74
CA ALA A 252 7.37 -12.69 0.47
C ALA A 252 8.48 -11.84 -0.16
N CYS A 253 9.16 -11.00 0.63
CA CYS A 253 10.28 -10.17 0.17
C CYS A 253 11.46 -11.02 -0.34
N GLU A 254 11.78 -12.14 0.34
CA GLU A 254 12.82 -13.07 -0.11
C GLU A 254 12.43 -13.71 -1.45
N ARG A 255 11.19 -14.17 -1.58
CA ARG A 255 10.73 -14.86 -2.79
C ARG A 255 10.62 -13.94 -4.01
N LEU A 256 10.14 -12.71 -3.80
CA LEU A 256 9.95 -11.69 -4.82
C LEU A 256 11.21 -10.85 -5.08
N GLU A 257 12.30 -11.08 -4.32
CA GLU A 257 13.57 -10.38 -4.42
C GLU A 257 13.43 -8.85 -4.22
N THR A 258 12.58 -8.46 -3.27
CA THR A 258 12.29 -7.06 -2.92
C THR A 258 12.79 -6.73 -1.51
N PRO A 259 14.05 -6.31 -1.34
CA PRO A 259 14.60 -6.01 -0.01
C PRO A 259 13.87 -4.85 0.67
N VAL A 260 13.73 -4.95 1.99
CA VAL A 260 13.29 -3.84 2.84
C VAL A 260 14.45 -2.86 3.00
N THR A 261 14.25 -1.61 2.59
CA THR A 261 15.30 -0.56 2.53
C THR A 261 15.17 0.50 3.62
N GLY A 262 14.06 0.50 4.35
CA GLY A 262 13.76 1.39 5.46
C GLY A 262 12.35 1.10 5.98
N GLY A 263 11.97 1.78 7.05
CA GLY A 263 10.64 1.60 7.60
C GLY A 263 10.40 2.34 8.90
N ASN A 264 9.25 2.09 9.49
CA ASN A 264 8.79 2.62 10.76
C ASN A 264 8.09 1.55 11.58
N VAL A 265 8.21 1.63 12.91
CA VAL A 265 7.47 0.76 13.83
C VAL A 265 6.74 1.63 14.85
N SER A 266 5.42 1.63 14.76
CA SER A 266 4.50 2.26 15.71
C SER A 266 3.84 1.20 16.57
N LEU A 267 4.11 1.23 17.87
CA LEU A 267 3.55 0.31 18.87
C LEU A 267 2.60 1.07 19.80
N TYR A 268 1.83 0.33 20.60
CA TYR A 268 0.86 0.89 21.55
C TYR A 268 -0.30 1.64 20.89
N ASN A 269 -0.63 1.29 19.64
CA ASN A 269 -1.83 1.78 18.95
C ASN A 269 -3.07 1.06 19.50
N GLU A 270 -3.49 1.48 20.68
CA GLU A 270 -4.67 0.95 21.35
C GLU A 270 -5.36 2.02 22.21
N ASN A 271 -6.65 1.83 22.43
CA ASN A 271 -7.45 2.66 23.32
C ASN A 271 -8.25 1.75 24.27
N PRO A 272 -9.10 2.29 25.17
CA PRO A 272 -9.87 1.45 26.09
C PRO A 272 -10.80 0.41 25.43
N ALA A 273 -11.19 0.59 24.17
CA ALA A 273 -11.98 -0.37 23.41
C ALA A 273 -11.14 -1.53 22.83
N GLY A 274 -9.81 -1.39 22.76
CA GLY A 274 -8.91 -2.44 22.30
C GLY A 274 -7.76 -1.91 21.43
N ALA A 275 -6.95 -2.86 20.97
CA ALA A 275 -5.92 -2.61 19.97
C ALA A 275 -6.53 -2.41 18.59
N ILE A 276 -5.86 -1.65 17.73
CA ILE A 276 -6.17 -1.62 16.30
C ILE A 276 -6.04 -3.02 15.69
N PHE A 277 -6.62 -3.22 14.51
CA PHE A 277 -6.21 -4.37 13.71
C PHE A 277 -4.71 -4.23 13.35
N PRO A 278 -3.93 -5.32 13.39
CA PRO A 278 -2.53 -5.28 13.01
C PRO A 278 -2.40 -4.75 11.58
N THR A 279 -1.63 -3.69 11.40
CA THR A 279 -1.57 -2.94 10.14
C THR A 279 -0.11 -2.73 9.71
N PRO A 280 0.57 -3.80 9.24
CA PRO A 280 1.89 -3.73 8.64
C PRO A 280 1.79 -3.25 7.19
N VAL A 281 1.81 -1.93 7.00
CA VAL A 281 1.67 -1.33 5.68
C VAL A 281 2.95 -1.50 4.88
N VAL A 282 2.83 -1.96 3.63
CA VAL A 282 3.93 -2.11 2.68
C VAL A 282 3.88 -0.94 1.71
N GLY A 283 4.89 -0.08 1.71
CA GLY A 283 5.18 0.79 0.58
C GLY A 283 6.18 0.11 -0.35
N MET A 284 5.88 0.01 -1.63
CA MET A 284 6.80 -0.63 -2.59
C MET A 284 7.11 0.30 -3.75
N VAL A 285 8.38 0.32 -4.16
CA VAL A 285 8.84 1.05 -5.34
C VAL A 285 9.29 0.09 -6.43
N GLY A 286 8.93 0.45 -7.66
CA GLY A 286 9.29 -0.25 -8.88
C GLY A 286 9.93 0.68 -9.90
N VAL A 287 10.58 0.09 -10.90
CA VAL A 287 11.24 0.84 -11.98
C VAL A 287 10.67 0.45 -13.34
N LEU A 288 10.55 1.45 -14.20
CA LEU A 288 10.26 1.26 -15.62
C LEU A 288 11.49 1.70 -16.42
N ASP A 289 11.91 0.87 -17.38
CA ASP A 289 12.94 1.28 -18.33
C ASP A 289 12.43 2.36 -19.29
N ASP A 290 11.12 2.33 -19.55
CA ASP A 290 10.45 3.23 -20.48
C ASP A 290 9.02 3.56 -20.08
N VAL A 291 8.78 4.79 -19.64
CA VAL A 291 7.45 5.25 -19.23
C VAL A 291 6.44 5.36 -20.38
N SER A 292 6.86 5.22 -21.64
CA SER A 292 5.88 5.10 -22.74
C SER A 292 5.18 3.76 -22.77
N ARG A 293 5.65 2.76 -22.01
CA ARG A 293 5.05 1.42 -21.89
C ARG A 293 4.12 1.28 -20.68
N THR A 294 3.92 2.35 -19.91
CA THR A 294 3.04 2.30 -18.73
C THR A 294 1.62 1.90 -19.13
N VAL A 295 1.11 0.89 -18.44
CA VAL A 295 -0.28 0.41 -18.56
C VAL A 295 -1.10 1.02 -17.43
N ARG A 296 -2.41 1.22 -17.65
CA ARG A 296 -3.32 1.72 -16.60
C ARG A 296 -4.45 0.71 -16.40
N ALA A 297 -5.09 0.75 -15.22
CA ALA A 297 -6.21 -0.11 -14.85
C ALA A 297 -7.41 0.01 -15.81
N GLY A 298 -7.81 1.23 -16.15
CA GLY A 298 -9.00 1.48 -16.96
C GLY A 298 -8.92 0.93 -18.39
N PHE A 299 -10.02 0.31 -18.84
CA PHE A 299 -10.17 -0.15 -20.23
C PHE A 299 -9.98 1.00 -21.23
N ARG A 300 -9.56 0.67 -22.45
CA ARG A 300 -9.19 1.67 -23.47
C ARG A 300 -10.21 1.76 -24.59
N GLU A 301 -10.35 0.70 -25.37
CA GLU A 301 -11.08 0.72 -26.62
C GLU A 301 -12.20 -0.34 -26.62
N PRO A 302 -13.41 0.01 -27.06
CA PRO A 302 -14.46 -0.96 -27.33
C PRO A 302 -13.98 -2.06 -28.28
N GLY A 303 -14.37 -3.30 -28.03
CA GLY A 303 -13.99 -4.47 -28.83
C GLY A 303 -12.67 -5.12 -28.42
N HIS A 304 -11.88 -4.52 -27.52
CA HIS A 304 -10.74 -5.20 -26.92
C HIS A 304 -11.19 -6.43 -26.14
N ALA A 305 -10.41 -7.51 -26.24
CA ALA A 305 -10.63 -8.72 -25.47
C ALA A 305 -10.29 -8.47 -24.00
N VAL A 306 -11.06 -9.07 -23.10
CA VAL A 306 -10.80 -9.07 -21.66
C VAL A 306 -10.34 -10.47 -21.25
N ILE A 307 -9.18 -10.54 -20.61
CA ILE A 307 -8.50 -11.78 -20.23
C ILE A 307 -8.25 -11.74 -18.72
N LEU A 308 -8.62 -12.82 -18.04
CA LEU A 308 -8.24 -13.07 -16.66
C LEU A 308 -6.93 -13.86 -16.66
N LEU A 309 -5.92 -13.33 -15.97
CA LEU A 309 -4.70 -14.05 -15.58
C LEU A 309 -4.89 -14.52 -14.13
N GLY A 310 -4.52 -15.76 -13.84
CA GLY A 310 -4.78 -16.43 -12.56
C GLY A 310 -6.03 -17.31 -12.58
N ARG A 311 -6.47 -17.75 -11.39
CA ARG A 311 -7.63 -18.65 -11.24
C ARG A 311 -8.62 -18.12 -10.22
N ASN A 312 -9.90 -18.27 -10.51
CA ASN A 312 -10.94 -18.09 -9.52
C ASN A 312 -10.91 -19.26 -8.51
N THR A 313 -11.25 -18.97 -7.25
CA THR A 313 -11.35 -19.96 -6.17
C THR A 313 -12.67 -19.78 -5.42
N ALA A 314 -13.01 -20.74 -4.57
CA ALA A 314 -14.18 -20.65 -3.68
C ALA A 314 -13.90 -19.81 -2.42
N GLU A 315 -12.77 -19.12 -2.33
CA GLU A 315 -12.33 -18.43 -1.11
C GLU A 315 -13.10 -17.11 -0.92
N LEU A 316 -14.01 -17.10 0.05
CA LEU A 316 -14.80 -15.93 0.42
C LEU A 316 -14.41 -15.32 1.77
N GLY A 317 -13.64 -16.06 2.58
CA GLY A 317 -13.29 -15.66 3.95
C GLY A 317 -12.52 -14.33 3.99
N ALA A 318 -12.72 -13.59 5.08
CA ALA A 318 -12.12 -12.28 5.35
C ALA A 318 -12.45 -11.15 4.34
N SER A 319 -13.26 -11.43 3.33
CA SER A 319 -13.56 -10.50 2.23
C SER A 319 -14.32 -9.25 2.67
N GLU A 320 -14.16 -8.18 1.88
CA GLU A 320 -14.99 -6.98 1.95
C GLU A 320 -16.46 -7.31 1.72
N TYR A 321 -16.78 -8.33 0.91
CA TYR A 321 -18.15 -8.84 0.76
C TYR A 321 -18.76 -9.27 2.10
N LEU A 322 -18.08 -10.13 2.85
CA LEU A 322 -18.55 -10.56 4.17
C LEU A 322 -18.63 -9.40 5.15
N LYS A 323 -17.67 -8.48 5.10
CA LYS A 323 -17.64 -7.33 6.01
C LYS A 323 -18.78 -6.34 5.72
N ALA A 324 -18.92 -5.91 4.47
CA ALA A 324 -19.82 -4.84 4.08
C ALA A 324 -21.29 -5.30 4.03
N LEU A 325 -21.56 -6.52 3.56
CA LEU A 325 -22.93 -7.00 3.38
C LEU A 325 -23.44 -7.84 4.56
N HIS A 326 -22.55 -8.54 5.25
CA HIS A 326 -22.92 -9.45 6.35
C HIS A 326 -22.41 -8.99 7.71
N GLY A 327 -21.71 -7.86 7.78
CA GLY A 327 -21.17 -7.30 9.03
C GLY A 327 -20.09 -8.16 9.67
N ARG A 328 -19.53 -9.16 8.94
CA ARG A 328 -18.71 -10.22 9.53
C ARG A 328 -17.28 -10.20 9.02
N THR A 329 -16.33 -10.10 9.95
CA THR A 329 -14.91 -10.34 9.69
C THR A 329 -14.59 -11.75 10.17
N GLY A 330 -14.42 -12.69 9.26
CA GLY A 330 -14.14 -14.08 9.60
C GLY A 330 -14.03 -14.97 8.38
N GLY A 331 -13.73 -16.24 8.61
CA GLY A 331 -13.42 -17.22 7.60
C GLY A 331 -11.94 -17.29 7.24
N PRO A 332 -11.54 -18.33 6.50
CA PRO A 332 -10.15 -18.53 6.11
C PRO A 332 -9.66 -17.37 5.24
N VAL A 333 -8.47 -16.84 5.56
CA VAL A 333 -7.80 -15.84 4.70
C VAL A 333 -7.40 -16.50 3.37
N PRO A 334 -7.64 -15.87 2.21
CA PRO A 334 -7.29 -16.42 0.90
C PRO A 334 -5.84 -16.90 0.85
N THR A 335 -5.61 -18.06 0.25
CA THR A 335 -4.27 -18.62 0.06
C THR A 335 -3.45 -17.75 -0.88
N VAL A 336 -2.15 -17.65 -0.61
CA VAL A 336 -1.17 -16.97 -1.46
C VAL A 336 -0.05 -17.94 -1.81
N ASP A 337 0.23 -18.07 -3.11
CA ASP A 337 1.36 -18.82 -3.64
C ASP A 337 2.36 -17.80 -4.23
N LEU A 338 3.45 -17.58 -3.51
CA LEU A 338 4.47 -16.59 -3.87
C LEU A 338 5.22 -16.96 -5.16
N ASP A 339 5.25 -18.25 -5.52
CA ASP A 339 5.87 -18.73 -6.75
C ASP A 339 4.99 -18.37 -7.94
N ALA A 340 3.69 -18.62 -7.79
CA ALA A 340 2.68 -18.24 -8.77
C ALA A 340 2.58 -16.72 -8.93
N GLU A 341 2.67 -15.96 -7.83
CA GLU A 341 2.68 -14.49 -7.86
C GLU A 341 3.88 -13.94 -8.63
N LYS A 342 5.08 -14.51 -8.40
CA LYS A 342 6.28 -14.14 -9.16
C LYS A 342 6.12 -14.44 -10.65
N ALA A 343 5.62 -15.63 -10.99
CA ALA A 343 5.38 -16.03 -12.38
C ALA A 343 4.35 -15.13 -13.07
N LEU A 344 3.28 -14.76 -12.37
CA LEU A 344 2.27 -13.79 -12.85
C LEU A 344 2.90 -12.44 -13.16
N GLY A 345 3.70 -11.89 -12.23
CA GLY A 345 4.38 -10.63 -12.44
C GLY A 345 5.37 -10.65 -13.60
N GLU A 346 6.14 -11.72 -13.76
CA GLU A 346 7.05 -11.91 -14.89
C GLU A 346 6.29 -11.99 -16.23
N ALA A 347 5.17 -12.71 -16.27
CA ALA A 347 4.33 -12.82 -17.47
C ALA A 347 3.75 -11.46 -17.89
N VAL A 348 3.21 -10.68 -16.94
CA VAL A 348 2.65 -9.35 -17.22
C VAL A 348 3.74 -8.41 -17.71
N LEU A 349 4.91 -8.39 -17.08
CA LEU A 349 6.03 -7.55 -17.53
C LEU A 349 6.48 -7.93 -18.95
N ALA A 350 6.51 -9.22 -19.31
CA ALA A 350 6.80 -9.67 -20.67
C ALA A 350 5.75 -9.17 -21.68
N MET A 351 4.46 -9.21 -21.32
CA MET A 351 3.38 -8.68 -22.17
C MET A 351 3.47 -7.16 -22.35
N VAL A 352 3.88 -6.43 -21.31
CA VAL A 352 4.13 -4.98 -21.37
C VAL A 352 5.33 -4.67 -22.27
N ASP A 353 6.41 -5.45 -22.16
CA ASP A 353 7.61 -5.27 -22.99
C ASP A 353 7.35 -5.51 -24.48
N GLU A 354 6.45 -6.43 -24.81
CA GLU A 354 5.94 -6.66 -26.17
C GLU A 354 4.81 -5.69 -26.59
N THR A 355 4.42 -4.74 -25.72
CA THR A 355 3.37 -3.74 -25.98
C THR A 355 2.01 -4.33 -26.34
N LEU A 356 1.66 -5.47 -25.74
CA LEU A 356 0.42 -6.21 -26.05
C LEU A 356 -0.80 -5.71 -25.27
N LEU A 357 -0.58 -5.12 -24.10
CA LEU A 357 -1.65 -4.77 -23.16
C LEU A 357 -2.13 -3.33 -23.37
N ALA A 358 -3.44 -3.16 -23.41
CA ALA A 358 -4.12 -1.88 -23.40
C ALA A 358 -4.45 -1.41 -21.97
N SER A 359 -4.81 -2.36 -21.10
CA SER A 359 -5.02 -2.16 -19.66
C SER A 359 -4.62 -3.40 -18.87
N ALA A 360 -4.33 -3.21 -17.59
CA ALA A 360 -4.07 -4.25 -16.61
C ALA A 360 -4.47 -3.69 -15.24
N HIS A 361 -5.23 -4.47 -14.48
CA HIS A 361 -5.73 -4.12 -13.16
C HIS A 361 -5.78 -5.39 -12.31
N ASP A 362 -5.36 -5.32 -11.05
CA ASP A 362 -5.34 -6.48 -10.20
C ASP A 362 -6.72 -6.79 -9.58
N CYS A 363 -6.91 -8.02 -9.09
CA CYS A 363 -8.11 -8.38 -8.34
C CYS A 363 -7.79 -8.43 -6.83
N ALA A 364 -8.23 -7.41 -6.11
CA ALA A 364 -8.05 -7.25 -4.66
C ALA A 364 -9.41 -7.25 -3.91
N GLU A 365 -9.67 -6.24 -3.08
CA GLU A 365 -10.92 -6.12 -2.31
C GLU A 365 -12.17 -6.13 -3.19
N GLY A 366 -13.19 -6.89 -2.76
CA GLY A 366 -14.45 -7.05 -3.49
C GLY A 366 -14.37 -7.96 -4.72
N GLY A 367 -13.19 -8.49 -5.03
CA GLY A 367 -13.00 -9.58 -5.98
C GLY A 367 -13.14 -9.18 -7.46
N LEU A 368 -13.37 -10.19 -8.30
CA LEU A 368 -13.33 -10.06 -9.76
C LEU A 368 -14.40 -9.09 -10.28
N ALA A 369 -15.61 -9.10 -9.70
CA ALA A 369 -16.69 -8.23 -10.15
C ALA A 369 -16.38 -6.74 -9.92
N VAL A 370 -15.71 -6.41 -8.80
CA VAL A 370 -15.27 -5.05 -8.49
C VAL A 370 -14.13 -4.64 -9.41
N CYS A 371 -13.10 -5.46 -9.57
CA CYS A 371 -12.00 -5.21 -10.51
C CYS A 371 -12.50 -4.93 -11.95
N LEU A 372 -13.46 -5.73 -12.45
CA LEU A 372 -14.07 -5.51 -13.76
C LEU A 372 -14.86 -4.20 -13.83
N ALA A 373 -15.59 -3.86 -12.77
CA ALA A 373 -16.35 -2.61 -12.68
C ALA A 373 -15.40 -1.39 -12.62
N GLU A 374 -14.36 -1.41 -11.81
CA GLU A 374 -13.36 -0.35 -11.70
C GLU A 374 -12.62 -0.12 -13.01
N SER A 375 -12.21 -1.19 -13.68
CA SER A 375 -11.61 -1.14 -15.03
C SER A 375 -12.55 -0.49 -16.05
N ALA A 376 -13.84 -0.80 -15.99
CA ALA A 376 -14.85 -0.24 -16.88
C ALA A 376 -15.21 1.23 -16.55
N ILE A 377 -15.28 1.59 -15.27
CA ILE A 377 -15.57 2.96 -14.79
C ILE A 377 -14.39 3.91 -15.05
N GLY A 378 -13.16 3.41 -14.88
CA GLY A 378 -11.90 4.14 -15.03
C GLY A 378 -11.39 4.26 -16.46
N ALA A 379 -12.18 3.85 -17.45
CA ALA A 379 -11.78 3.87 -18.85
C ALA A 379 -11.45 5.29 -19.38
N ALA A 380 -10.49 5.37 -20.32
CA ALA A 380 -9.84 6.62 -20.73
C ALA A 380 -10.80 7.70 -21.26
N GLY A 381 -11.89 7.28 -21.90
CA GLY A 381 -12.93 8.14 -22.48
C GLY A 381 -14.19 8.28 -21.62
N GLY A 382 -14.16 7.80 -20.38
CA GLY A 382 -15.34 7.67 -19.52
C GLY A 382 -15.85 6.22 -19.44
N PRO A 383 -16.90 5.97 -18.63
CA PRO A 383 -17.39 4.61 -18.37
C PRO A 383 -17.78 3.84 -19.64
N VAL A 384 -17.33 2.59 -19.74
CA VAL A 384 -17.64 1.69 -20.87
C VAL A 384 -18.41 0.46 -20.39
N GLY A 385 -19.30 -0.08 -21.23
CA GLY A 385 -19.95 -1.35 -20.97
C GLY A 385 -18.97 -2.53 -21.02
N LEU A 386 -19.43 -3.70 -20.64
CA LEU A 386 -18.63 -4.92 -20.56
C LEU A 386 -19.53 -6.14 -20.78
N ASP A 387 -19.11 -7.08 -21.62
CA ASP A 387 -19.77 -8.38 -21.77
C ASP A 387 -18.76 -9.49 -21.42
N VAL A 388 -19.01 -10.18 -20.31
CA VAL A 388 -18.13 -11.20 -19.73
C VAL A 388 -18.93 -12.46 -19.45
N THR A 389 -18.33 -13.61 -19.73
CA THR A 389 -18.83 -14.94 -19.38
C THR A 389 -17.83 -15.61 -18.44
N LEU A 390 -18.32 -16.03 -17.28
CA LEU A 390 -17.55 -16.81 -16.30
C LEU A 390 -18.09 -18.24 -16.30
N ASP A 391 -17.22 -19.18 -16.63
CA ASP A 391 -17.52 -20.63 -16.77
C ASP A 391 -16.84 -21.45 -15.67
N ASP A 392 -16.72 -20.86 -14.48
CA ASP A 392 -16.22 -21.54 -13.29
C ASP A 392 -17.39 -22.19 -12.53
N ASP A 393 -17.24 -23.48 -12.19
CA ASP A 393 -18.16 -24.20 -11.31
C ASP A 393 -17.86 -23.84 -9.84
N LEU A 394 -18.18 -22.60 -9.47
CA LEU A 394 -17.95 -22.02 -8.15
C LEU A 394 -19.24 -21.37 -7.61
N PRO A 395 -19.40 -21.27 -6.27
CA PRO A 395 -20.47 -20.47 -5.67
C PRO A 395 -20.46 -19.03 -6.21
N VAL A 396 -21.64 -18.49 -6.54
CA VAL A 396 -21.78 -17.19 -7.22
C VAL A 396 -21.13 -16.04 -6.45
N ASP A 397 -21.30 -16.04 -5.13
CA ASP A 397 -20.69 -15.07 -4.22
C ASP A 397 -19.16 -15.14 -4.22
N ALA A 398 -18.58 -16.35 -4.15
CA ALA A 398 -17.13 -16.52 -4.23
C ALA A 398 -16.58 -16.18 -5.63
N LEU A 399 -17.26 -16.57 -6.71
CA LEU A 399 -16.85 -16.28 -8.07
C LEU A 399 -16.83 -14.77 -8.36
N MET A 400 -17.84 -14.04 -7.88
CA MET A 400 -17.94 -12.60 -8.11
C MET A 400 -17.12 -11.78 -7.12
N PHE A 401 -17.16 -12.14 -5.83
CA PHE A 401 -16.70 -11.30 -4.73
C PHE A 401 -15.61 -11.93 -3.86
N GLY A 402 -15.18 -13.15 -4.17
CA GLY A 402 -14.02 -13.77 -3.53
C GLY A 402 -12.73 -13.03 -3.88
N GLU A 403 -11.89 -12.84 -2.87
CA GLU A 403 -10.65 -12.02 -2.92
C GLU A 403 -9.41 -12.92 -3.11
N ALA A 404 -9.56 -13.95 -3.95
CA ALA A 404 -8.49 -14.89 -4.29
C ALA A 404 -7.27 -14.16 -4.87
N GLN A 405 -6.08 -14.59 -4.43
CA GLN A 405 -4.80 -13.96 -4.73
C GLN A 405 -4.26 -14.34 -6.12
N GLY A 406 -3.27 -13.59 -6.62
CA GLY A 406 -2.59 -13.89 -7.87
C GLY A 406 -3.48 -13.79 -9.10
N ARG A 407 -4.32 -12.73 -9.17
CA ARG A 407 -5.22 -12.48 -10.31
C ARG A 407 -5.06 -11.06 -10.84
N ILE A 408 -5.02 -10.94 -12.17
CA ILE A 408 -4.99 -9.67 -12.89
C ILE A 408 -5.95 -9.76 -14.07
N VAL A 409 -6.79 -8.75 -14.25
CA VAL A 409 -7.60 -8.56 -15.45
C VAL A 409 -6.83 -7.67 -16.42
N VAL A 410 -6.60 -8.15 -17.64
CA VAL A 410 -5.97 -7.39 -18.71
C VAL A 410 -6.93 -7.20 -19.88
N SER A 411 -6.75 -6.11 -20.63
CA SER A 411 -7.36 -5.95 -21.95
C SER A 411 -6.32 -5.80 -23.05
N CYS A 412 -6.61 -6.35 -24.23
CA CYS A 412 -5.73 -6.24 -25.39
C CYS A 412 -6.54 -6.22 -26.71
N PRO A 413 -5.95 -5.71 -27.81
CA PRO A 413 -6.50 -5.86 -29.15
C PRO A 413 -6.79 -7.33 -29.48
N ALA A 414 -7.81 -7.58 -30.32
CA ALA A 414 -8.26 -8.93 -30.63
C ALA A 414 -7.20 -9.81 -31.31
N ASP A 415 -6.27 -9.20 -32.06
CA ASP A 415 -5.13 -9.86 -32.71
C ASP A 415 -3.95 -10.16 -31.77
N ALA A 416 -3.93 -9.56 -30.57
CA ALA A 416 -2.91 -9.82 -29.55
C ALA A 416 -3.27 -10.98 -28.61
N VAL A 417 -4.53 -11.45 -28.60
CA VAL A 417 -5.04 -12.45 -27.64
C VAL A 417 -4.21 -13.73 -27.63
N ASP A 418 -3.94 -14.30 -28.80
CA ASP A 418 -3.18 -15.56 -28.89
C ASP A 418 -1.76 -15.41 -28.33
N ARG A 419 -1.12 -14.25 -28.54
CA ARG A 419 0.21 -13.97 -27.99
C ARG A 419 0.18 -13.79 -26.48
N VAL A 420 -0.83 -13.08 -25.95
CA VAL A 420 -1.02 -12.90 -24.50
C VAL A 420 -1.21 -14.26 -23.81
N LEU A 421 -2.08 -15.12 -24.35
CA LEU A 421 -2.31 -16.46 -23.79
C LEU A 421 -1.06 -17.35 -23.90
N ALA A 422 -0.30 -17.24 -24.99
CA ALA A 422 0.97 -17.96 -25.15
C ALA A 422 2.01 -17.52 -24.11
N LEU A 423 2.19 -16.20 -23.89
CA LEU A 423 3.09 -15.68 -22.85
C LEU A 423 2.68 -16.13 -21.45
N ALA A 424 1.39 -16.10 -21.13
CA ALA A 424 0.91 -16.62 -19.85
C ALA A 424 1.30 -18.10 -19.67
N ALA A 425 1.08 -18.93 -20.70
CA ALA A 425 1.44 -20.34 -20.68
C ALA A 425 2.96 -20.59 -20.59
N GLU A 426 3.78 -19.80 -21.27
CA GLU A 426 5.25 -19.85 -21.20
C GLU A 426 5.78 -19.63 -19.78
N HIS A 427 5.10 -18.77 -19.01
CA HIS A 427 5.40 -18.50 -17.59
C HIS A 427 4.63 -19.41 -16.61
N GLY A 428 3.81 -20.36 -17.10
CA GLY A 428 3.02 -21.25 -16.24
C GLY A 428 1.81 -20.59 -15.57
N VAL A 429 1.37 -19.44 -16.06
CA VAL A 429 0.25 -18.66 -15.53
C VAL A 429 -1.06 -19.10 -16.21
N PRO A 430 -2.06 -19.59 -15.46
CA PRO A 430 -3.39 -19.84 -16.00
C PRO A 430 -3.98 -18.55 -16.58
N ALA A 431 -4.55 -18.61 -17.78
CA ALA A 431 -5.17 -17.46 -18.41
C ALA A 431 -6.37 -17.86 -19.26
N ALA A 432 -7.41 -17.05 -19.25
CA ALA A 432 -8.61 -17.28 -20.05
C ALA A 432 -9.17 -15.95 -20.58
N ARG A 433 -9.57 -15.93 -21.85
CA ARG A 433 -10.42 -14.85 -22.37
C ARG A 433 -11.81 -15.00 -21.75
N ILE A 434 -12.21 -14.01 -20.97
CA ILE A 434 -13.50 -14.01 -20.25
C ILE A 434 -14.52 -13.08 -20.87
N GLY A 435 -14.11 -12.12 -21.72
CA GLY A 435 -15.06 -11.15 -22.23
C GLY A 435 -14.52 -10.20 -23.28
N THR A 436 -15.27 -9.13 -23.50
CA THR A 436 -14.95 -8.06 -24.45
C THR A 436 -15.41 -6.71 -23.90
N VAL A 437 -14.60 -5.67 -24.07
CA VAL A 437 -14.95 -4.29 -23.71
C VAL A 437 -16.09 -3.81 -24.60
N GLY A 438 -17.15 -3.28 -23.98
CA GLY A 438 -18.34 -2.79 -24.64
C GLY A 438 -18.26 -1.34 -25.11
N ARG A 439 -19.39 -0.82 -25.56
CA ARG A 439 -19.53 0.58 -25.98
C ARG A 439 -19.53 1.55 -24.79
N PRO A 440 -19.21 2.84 -24.99
CA PRO A 440 -19.40 3.89 -23.98
C PRO A 440 -20.82 3.90 -23.41
N ASP A 441 -20.95 4.17 -22.11
CA ASP A 441 -22.21 4.23 -21.36
C ASP A 441 -23.09 2.98 -21.52
N GLY A 442 -22.45 1.82 -21.76
CA GLY A 442 -23.12 0.53 -21.86
C GLY A 442 -23.50 -0.06 -20.51
N ASP A 443 -23.82 -1.36 -20.52
CA ASP A 443 -24.05 -2.11 -19.29
C ASP A 443 -22.84 -2.98 -18.97
N LEU A 444 -22.61 -3.20 -17.69
CA LEU A 444 -21.85 -4.35 -17.21
C LEU A 444 -22.77 -5.56 -17.26
N ARG A 445 -22.41 -6.55 -18.07
CA ARG A 445 -23.11 -7.84 -18.20
C ARG A 445 -22.14 -8.96 -17.84
N LEU A 446 -22.46 -9.70 -16.78
CA LEU A 446 -21.73 -10.90 -16.37
C LEU A 446 -22.65 -12.11 -16.49
N GLU A 447 -22.33 -13.02 -17.40
CA GLU A 447 -23.01 -14.30 -17.57
C GLU A 447 -22.29 -15.38 -16.77
N LEU A 448 -22.99 -16.00 -15.82
CA LEU A 448 -22.47 -17.05 -14.95
C LEU A 448 -22.92 -18.41 -15.50
N ALA A 449 -22.11 -19.01 -16.35
CA ALA A 449 -22.50 -20.14 -17.19
C ALA A 449 -23.00 -21.35 -16.36
N ALA A 450 -22.32 -21.67 -15.25
CA ALA A 450 -22.68 -22.77 -14.36
C ALA A 450 -24.11 -22.67 -13.78
N THR A 451 -24.63 -21.45 -13.62
CA THR A 451 -25.97 -21.21 -13.05
C THR A 451 -26.99 -20.69 -14.07
N GLY A 452 -26.54 -20.30 -15.27
CA GLY A 452 -27.34 -19.59 -16.26
C GLY A 452 -27.80 -18.19 -15.81
N ARG A 453 -27.32 -17.68 -14.68
CA ARG A 453 -27.67 -16.34 -14.18
C ARG A 453 -26.91 -15.29 -14.98
N THR A 454 -27.60 -14.19 -15.30
CA THR A 454 -26.97 -12.99 -15.89
C THR A 454 -27.11 -11.84 -14.92
N VAL A 455 -25.99 -11.25 -14.52
CA VAL A 455 -25.93 -10.02 -13.74
C VAL A 455 -25.81 -8.85 -14.70
N ARG A 456 -26.69 -7.85 -14.57
CA ARG A 456 -26.70 -6.67 -15.44
C ARG A 456 -26.87 -5.40 -14.61
N ALA A 457 -26.01 -4.42 -14.84
CA ALA A 457 -26.10 -3.09 -14.26
C ALA A 457 -25.62 -2.03 -15.24
N ALA A 458 -26.24 -0.84 -15.24
CA ALA A 458 -25.78 0.27 -16.05
C ALA A 458 -24.44 0.78 -15.52
N ILE A 459 -23.40 0.87 -16.36
CA ILE A 459 -22.06 1.25 -15.89
C ILE A 459 -22.04 2.68 -15.32
N THR A 460 -22.88 3.56 -15.86
CA THR A 460 -23.02 4.95 -15.40
C THR A 460 -23.59 5.04 -13.99
N ALA A 461 -24.54 4.17 -13.63
CA ALA A 461 -25.08 4.09 -12.28
C ALA A 461 -24.04 3.53 -11.30
N LEU A 462 -23.28 2.51 -11.69
CA LEU A 462 -22.17 2.00 -10.88
C LEU A 462 -21.06 3.07 -10.69
N ALA A 463 -20.73 3.81 -11.74
CA ALA A 463 -19.76 4.90 -11.70
C ALA A 463 -20.21 6.02 -10.75
N GLU A 464 -21.49 6.39 -10.74
CA GLU A 464 -22.03 7.37 -9.81
C GLU A 464 -21.91 6.90 -8.37
N THR A 465 -22.33 5.65 -8.08
CA THR A 465 -22.19 5.04 -6.76
C THR A 465 -20.73 5.03 -6.29
N TYR A 466 -19.82 4.55 -7.13
CA TYR A 466 -18.40 4.47 -6.84
C TYR A 466 -17.76 5.83 -6.57
N ARG A 467 -18.10 6.86 -7.37
CA ARG A 467 -17.47 8.20 -7.26
C ARG A 467 -18.04 9.05 -6.13
N THR A 468 -19.30 8.84 -5.75
CA THR A 468 -19.99 9.71 -4.79
C THR A 468 -20.03 9.17 -3.36
N ALA A 469 -19.65 7.90 -3.13
CA ALA A 469 -19.74 7.29 -1.81
C ALA A 469 -18.94 8.04 -0.73
N ILE A 470 -17.64 8.30 -0.95
CA ILE A 470 -16.82 9.05 0.02
C ILE A 470 -17.30 10.49 0.17
N PRO A 471 -17.55 11.28 -0.90
CA PRO A 471 -18.14 12.61 -0.77
C PRO A 471 -19.41 12.64 0.11
N ARG A 472 -20.34 11.69 -0.10
CA ARG A 472 -21.57 11.59 0.69
C ARG A 472 -21.31 11.34 2.18
N VAL A 473 -20.33 10.50 2.51
CA VAL A 473 -19.94 10.25 3.92
C VAL A 473 -19.33 11.51 4.54
N MET A 474 -18.49 12.23 3.80
CA MET A 474 -17.82 13.44 4.30
C MET A 474 -18.78 14.64 4.44
N GLU A 475 -19.82 14.71 3.63
CA GLU A 475 -20.86 15.74 3.67
C GLU A 475 -22.00 15.41 4.65
N ALA A 476 -22.11 14.17 5.10
CA ALA A 476 -23.12 13.78 6.07
C ALA A 476 -22.93 14.58 7.38
N PRO A 477 -24.00 15.17 7.95
CA PRO A 477 -23.89 15.83 9.23
C PRO A 477 -23.35 14.83 10.23
N ALA A 478 -22.35 15.23 11.03
CA ALA A 478 -21.76 14.39 12.06
C ALA A 478 -22.90 13.82 12.91
N SER A 479 -23.23 12.56 12.67
CA SER A 479 -24.23 11.87 13.46
C SER A 479 -23.67 11.86 14.88
N SER A 480 -24.48 12.30 15.84
CA SER A 480 -24.16 12.16 17.25
C SER A 480 -24.10 10.65 17.54
N ASN A 481 -22.93 10.05 17.37
CA ASN A 481 -22.68 8.68 17.79
C ASN A 481 -22.92 8.64 19.30
N SER A 482 -24.08 8.11 19.65
CA SER A 482 -24.49 7.74 21.00
C SER A 482 -24.50 6.22 21.02
N GLY A 483 -23.67 5.64 21.87
CA GLY A 483 -23.65 4.21 22.16
C GLY A 483 -22.47 3.47 21.56
#